data_AF-A0A920R2V6-F1
#
_entry.id   AF-A0A920R2V6-F1
#
_cell.length_a   1.000
_cell.length_b   1.000
_cell.length_c   1.000
_cell.angle_alpha   90.00
_cell.angle_beta   90.00
_cell.angle_gamma   90.00
#
_symmetry.space_group_name_H-M   'P 1'
#
loop_
_entity.id
_entity.type
_entity.pdbx_description
1 polymer ?
#
loop_
_entity_poly.entity_id
_entity_poly.type
_entity_poly.pdbx_seq_one_letter_code
_entity_poly.pdbx_strand_id
1 'polypeptide(L)'
;MNDKATSVLEHLSELKRRLFRVSIVAVIFVAIAVVNFSWIFEQFTSDSRALIEAAGGDIIQLTLTEAWVAAPKLAVMIGWAASFPYFFGKCPDFLRLA
;
A
#
# COMPACT_ATOMS: atom_id res chain seq x y z
N MET A 1 -39.96 -3.46 14.05
CA MET A 1 -38.56 -3.01 13.93
C MET A 1 -37.82 -3.56 15.13
N ASN A 2 -36.96 -4.56 14.92
CA ASN A 2 -36.10 -5.09 15.95
C ASN A 2 -34.76 -4.39 15.75
N ASP A 3 -34.63 -3.19 16.33
CA ASP A 3 -33.37 -2.47 16.38
C ASP A 3 -32.46 -3.28 17.29
N LYS A 4 -31.75 -4.23 16.69
CA LYS A 4 -30.63 -4.89 17.32
C LYS A 4 -29.64 -3.79 17.64
N ALA A 5 -29.66 -3.33 18.89
CA ALA A 5 -28.54 -2.65 19.50
C ALA A 5 -27.39 -3.67 19.51
N THR A 6 -26.74 -3.82 18.36
CA THR A 6 -25.53 -4.61 18.21
C THR A 6 -24.56 -4.06 19.23
N SER A 7 -24.20 -4.89 20.23
CA SER A 7 -23.31 -4.46 21.28
C SER A 7 -22.05 -3.87 20.63
N VAL A 8 -21.57 -2.73 21.12
CA VAL A 8 -20.35 -2.07 20.57
C VAL A 8 -19.19 -3.07 20.45
N LEU A 9 -19.14 -4.05 21.36
CA LEU A 9 -18.17 -5.15 21.33
C LEU A 9 -18.29 -6.06 20.10
N GLU A 10 -19.52 -6.35 19.67
CA GLU A 10 -19.80 -7.17 18.49
C GLU A 10 -19.42 -6.42 17.21
N HIS A 11 -19.73 -5.12 17.13
CA HIS A 11 -19.31 -4.25 16.04
C HIS A 11 -17.77 -4.12 15.95
N LEU A 12 -17.07 -3.97 17.09
CA LEU A 12 -15.60 -3.98 17.15
C LEU A 12 -15.00 -5.33 16.74
N SER A 13 -15.65 -6.44 17.09
CA SER A 13 -15.19 -7.77 16.68
C SER A 13 -15.27 -7.97 15.17
N GLU A 14 -16.31 -7.43 14.53
CA GLU A 14 -16.48 -7.45 13.09
C GLU A 14 -15.45 -6.55 12.39
N LEU A 15 -15.24 -5.34 12.92
CA LEU A 15 -14.19 -4.44 12.45
C LEU A 15 -12.82 -5.13 12.49
N LYS A 16 -12.46 -5.76 13.62
CA LYS A 16 -11.19 -6.50 13.79
C LYS A 16 -11.05 -7.60 12.74
N ARG A 17 -12.12 -8.37 12.50
CA ARG A 17 -12.11 -9.47 11.52
C ARG A 17 -11.92 -8.95 10.09
N ARG A 18 -12.55 -7.83 9.75
CA ARG A 18 -12.40 -7.18 8.43
C ARG A 18 -11.00 -6.60 8.26
N LEU A 19 -10.48 -5.90 9.27
CA LEU A 19 -9.14 -5.34 9.29
C LEU A 19 -8.08 -6.43 9.09
N PHE A 20 -8.22 -7.57 9.76
CA PHE A 20 -7.31 -8.71 9.60
C PHE A 20 -7.29 -9.26 8.17
N ARG A 21 -8.45 -9.30 7.51
CA ARG A 21 -8.51 -9.76 6.10
C ARG A 21 -7.88 -8.73 5.15
N VAL A 22 -8.04 -7.44 5.43
CA VAL A 22 -7.38 -6.37 4.65
C VAL A 22 -5.87 -6.40 4.85
N SER A 23 -5.38 -6.60 6.08
CA SER A 23 -3.95 -6.66 6.36
C SER A 23 -3.27 -7.82 5.64
N ILE A 24 -3.93 -8.98 5.52
CA ILE A 24 -3.41 -10.11 4.73
C ILE A 24 -3.24 -9.71 3.26
N VAL A 25 -4.27 -9.10 2.66
CA VAL A 25 -4.23 -8.66 1.26
C VAL A 25 -3.14 -7.61 1.04
N ALA A 26 -3.02 -6.65 1.96
CA ALA A 26 -1.96 -5.64 1.91
C ALA A 26 -0.56 -6.27 1.98
N VAL A 27 -0.33 -7.23 2.89
CA VAL A 27 0.96 -7.94 3.00
C VAL A 27 1.29 -8.70 1.71
N ILE A 28 0.31 -9.34 1.08
CA ILE A 28 0.50 -10.03 -0.21
C ILE A 28 0.93 -9.02 -1.28
N PHE A 29 0.23 -7.89 -1.41
CA PHE A 29 0.60 -6.87 -2.38
C PHE A 29 1.97 -6.25 -2.10
N VAL A 30 2.33 -6.04 -0.83
CA VAL A 30 3.67 -5.58 -0.45
C VAL A 30 4.73 -6.61 -0.83
N ALA A 31 4.50 -7.90 -0.58
CA ALA A 31 5.44 -8.96 -0.97
C ALA A 31 5.62 -9.01 -2.50
N ILE A 32 4.54 -8.89 -3.26
CA ILE A 32 4.60 -8.82 -4.73
C ILE A 32 5.39 -7.58 -5.18
N ALA A 33 5.15 -6.42 -4.56
CA ALA A 33 5.87 -5.19 -4.87
C ALA A 33 7.37 -5.28 -4.56
N VAL A 34 7.75 -5.98 -3.47
CA VAL A 34 9.15 -6.22 -3.13
C VAL A 34 9.84 -7.12 -4.15
N VAL A 35 9.17 -8.18 -4.62
CA VAL A 35 9.73 -9.08 -5.65
C VAL A 35 9.92 -8.35 -6.98
N ASN A 36 9.01 -7.43 -7.33
CA ASN A 36 9.06 -6.65 -8.57
C ASN A 36 9.74 -5.29 -8.39
N PHE A 37 10.52 -5.11 -7.33
CA PHE A 37 11.04 -3.80 -6.94
C PHE A 37 11.90 -3.15 -8.03
N SER A 38 12.75 -3.92 -8.73
CA SER A 38 13.61 -3.40 -9.79
C SER A 38 12.82 -2.73 -10.92
N TRP A 39 11.79 -3.41 -11.41
CA TRP A 39 10.90 -2.91 -12.46
C TRP A 39 10.13 -1.67 -12.01
N ILE A 40 9.60 -1.71 -10.78
CA ILE A 40 8.89 -0.58 -10.20
C ILE A 40 9.82 0.64 -10.05
N PHE A 41 11.05 0.43 -9.59
CA PHE A 41 12.03 1.49 -9.38
C PHE A 41 12.46 2.13 -10.71
N GLU A 42 12.66 1.31 -11.75
CA GLU A 42 12.95 1.79 -13.10
C GLU A 42 11.80 2.64 -13.65
N GLN A 43 10.55 2.17 -13.52
CA GLN A 43 9.36 2.90 -13.94
C GLN A 43 9.18 4.22 -13.18
N PHE A 44 9.50 4.26 -11.88
CA PHE A 44 9.39 5.49 -11.07
C PHE A 44 10.53 6.48 -11.34
N THR A 45 11.69 5.99 -11.77
CA THR A 45 12.86 6.85 -11.99
C THR A 45 13.03 7.27 -13.44
N SER A 46 12.36 6.64 -14.41
CA SER A 46 12.51 6.92 -15.85
C SER A 46 12.36 8.41 -16.19
N ASP A 47 11.32 9.05 -15.68
CA ASP A 47 11.02 10.45 -15.99
C ASP A 47 12.01 11.39 -15.32
N SER A 48 12.44 11.03 -14.09
CA SER A 48 13.48 11.77 -13.38
C SER A 48 14.83 11.61 -14.07
N ARG A 49 15.15 10.43 -14.61
CA ARG A 49 16.37 10.18 -15.40
C ARG A 49 16.44 11.10 -16.62
N ALA A 50 15.35 11.14 -17.38
CA ALA A 50 15.27 11.97 -18.58
C ALA A 50 15.45 13.48 -18.27
N LEU A 51 14.88 13.95 -17.15
CA LEU A 51 15.03 15.34 -16.70
C LEU A 51 16.43 15.65 -16.17
N ILE A 52 17.08 14.69 -15.52
CA ILE A 52 18.42 14.85 -14.93
C ILE A 52 19.51 14.78 -16.01
N GLU A 53 19.41 13.84 -16.97
CA GLU A 53 20.31 13.78 -18.13
C GLU A 53 20.19 15.04 -19.00
N ALA A 54 18.97 15.56 -19.19
CA ALA A 54 18.75 16.81 -19.92
C ALA A 54 19.37 18.04 -19.22
N ALA A 55 19.55 17.98 -17.91
CA ALA A 55 20.22 19.01 -17.11
C ALA A 55 21.74 18.80 -16.97
N GLY A 56 22.30 17.76 -17.60
CA GLY A 56 23.72 17.39 -17.48
C GLY A 56 24.11 16.80 -16.12
N GLY A 57 23.13 16.35 -15.33
CA GLY A 57 23.35 15.66 -14.06
C GLY A 57 23.41 14.15 -14.22
N ASP A 58 24.08 13.48 -13.29
CA ASP A 58 24.11 12.02 -13.18
C ASP A 58 23.31 11.58 -11.95
N ILE A 59 22.56 10.48 -12.05
CA ILE A 59 21.78 9.95 -10.92
C ILE A 59 22.71 9.14 -10.03
N ILE A 60 23.29 9.82 -9.06
CA ILE A 60 24.09 9.20 -8.03
C ILE A 60 23.16 8.88 -6.85
N GLN A 61 22.92 7.59 -6.58
CA GLN A 61 22.46 7.17 -5.25
C GLN A 61 23.57 7.56 -4.26
N LEU A 62 23.36 8.65 -3.49
CA LEU A 62 24.39 9.22 -2.61
C LEU A 62 24.95 8.19 -1.62
N THR A 63 24.19 7.15 -1.26
CA THR A 63 24.68 6.08 -0.39
C THR A 63 23.91 4.76 -0.58
N LEU A 64 24.62 3.62 -0.56
CA LEU A 64 24.04 2.27 -0.54
C LEU A 64 22.95 2.15 0.55
N THR A 65 23.18 2.73 1.73
CA THR A 65 22.24 2.74 2.85
C THR A 65 20.92 3.47 2.57
N GLU A 66 20.91 4.50 1.73
CA GLU A 66 19.66 5.15 1.31
C GLU A 66 18.89 4.31 0.30
N ALA A 67 19.59 3.61 -0.60
CA ALA A 67 18.97 2.69 -1.56
C ALA A 67 18.26 1.53 -0.83
N TRP A 68 18.88 0.98 0.22
CA TRP A 68 18.32 -0.07 1.06
C TRP A 68 17.06 0.36 1.85
N VAL A 69 16.86 1.67 2.09
CA VAL A 69 15.68 2.20 2.82
C VAL A 69 14.62 2.75 1.86
N ALA A 70 15.02 3.39 0.77
CA ALA A 70 14.12 3.92 -0.25
C ALA A 70 13.36 2.78 -0.96
N ALA A 71 14.04 1.67 -1.21
CA ALA A 71 13.47 0.52 -1.89
C ALA A 71 12.26 -0.10 -1.18
N PRO A 72 12.36 -0.53 0.10
CA PRO A 72 11.22 -1.07 0.83
C PRO A 72 10.14 -0.02 1.09
N LYS A 73 10.48 1.26 1.27
CA LYS A 73 9.46 2.33 1.38
C LYS A 73 8.59 2.40 0.14
N LEU A 74 9.21 2.41 -1.03
CA LEU A 74 8.50 2.51 -2.30
C LEU A 74 7.64 1.24 -2.57
N ALA A 75 8.18 0.06 -2.27
CA ALA A 75 7.43 -1.19 -2.36
C ALA A 75 6.25 -1.25 -1.39
N VAL A 76 6.43 -0.79 -0.15
CA VAL A 76 5.35 -0.71 0.84
C VAL A 76 4.29 0.29 0.39
N MET A 77 4.67 1.47 -0.09
CA MET A 77 3.71 2.48 -0.58
C MET A 77 2.87 1.94 -1.73
N ILE A 78 3.47 1.24 -2.69
CA ILE A 78 2.75 0.70 -3.85
C ILE A 78 1.91 -0.51 -3.48
N GLY A 79 2.45 -1.44 -2.68
CA GLY A 79 1.68 -2.59 -2.20
C GLY A 79 0.48 -2.16 -1.35
N TRP A 80 0.63 -1.09 -0.58
CA TRP A 80 -0.47 -0.51 0.18
C TRP A 80 -1.46 0.22 -0.73
N ALA A 81 -0.98 0.98 -1.71
CA ALA A 81 -1.83 1.65 -2.69
C ALA A 81 -2.68 0.66 -3.50
N ALA A 82 -2.09 -0.46 -3.92
CA ALA A 82 -2.78 -1.54 -4.63
C ALA A 82 -3.83 -2.25 -3.77
N SER A 83 -3.74 -2.17 -2.44
CA SER A 83 -4.73 -2.73 -1.53
C SER A 83 -5.97 -1.83 -1.31
N PHE A 84 -5.91 -0.56 -1.72
CA PHE A 84 -7.03 0.39 -1.55
C PHE A 84 -8.33 -0.06 -2.23
N PRO A 85 -8.36 -0.56 -3.49
CA PRO A 85 -9.61 -1.02 -4.10
C PRO A 85 -10.32 -2.10 -3.27
N TYR A 86 -9.56 -3.01 -2.65
CA TYR A 86 -10.10 -4.03 -1.77
C TYR A 86 -10.60 -3.45 -0.43
N PHE A 87 -9.87 -2.49 0.13
CA PHE A 87 -10.30 -1.76 1.33
C PHE A 87 -11.60 -0.99 1.09
N PHE A 88 -11.65 -0.17 0.04
CA PHE A 88 -12.82 0.60 -0.35
C PHE A 88 -13.99 -0.27 -0.79
N GLY A 89 -13.77 -1.45 -1.37
CA GLY A 89 -14.85 -2.40 -1.64
C GLY A 89 -15.53 -2.95 -0.38
N LYS A 90 -14.82 -3.00 0.76
CA LYS A 90 -15.34 -3.46 2.06
C LYS A 90 -15.96 -2.36 2.92
N CYS A 91 -15.70 -1.09 2.61
CA CYS A 91 -16.19 0.08 3.35
C CYS A 91 -17.71 0.33 3.22
N PRO A 92 -18.33 0.24 2.02
CA PRO A 92 -19.78 0.40 1.87
C PRO A 92 -20.57 -0.63 2.68
N ASP A 93 -20.07 -1.87 2.73
CA ASP A 93 -20.65 -2.94 3.54
C ASP A 93 -20.44 -2.74 5.04
N PHE A 94 -19.56 -1.83 5.47
CA PHE A 94 -19.39 -1.46 6.87
C PHE A 94 -20.36 -0.33 7.25
N LEU A 95 -20.44 0.71 6.40
CA LEU A 95 -21.36 1.84 6.59
C LEU A 95 -22.84 1.46 6.45
N ARG A 96 -23.18 0.40 5.70
CA ARG A 96 -24.56 -0.12 5.61
C ARG A 96 -24.99 -0.96 6.82
N LEU A 97 -24.06 -1.39 7.68
CA LEU A 97 -24.33 -2.20 8.87
C LEU A 97 -24.33 -1.37 10.17
N ALA A 98 -24.18 -0.04 10.07
CA ALA A 98 -24.34 0.93 11.14
C ALA A 98 -25.63 1.74 10.94
#